data_AF-A0A952DXG9-F1
#
_entry.id   AF-A0A952DXG9-F1
#
_cell.length_a   1.000
_cell.length_b   1.000
_cell.length_c   1.000
_cell.angle_alpha   90.00
_cell.angle_beta   90.00
_cell.angle_gamma   90.00
#
_symmetry.space_group_name_H-M   'P 1'
#
loop_
_entity.id
_entity.type
_entity.pdbx_description
1 polymer ?
#
loop_
_entity_poly.entity_id
_entity_poly.type
_entity_poly.pdbx_seq_one_letter_code
_entity_poly.pdbx_strand_id
1 'polypeptide(L)'
;METRPNTAITDADLIFLVSQPRAGSTLLQSILAGSEAIHTTAEPWFMLHALYALRETGHTADYDATVAAHALQDFLGTLTDEREAYYRAVRAMAMELYGQACREANRPRFLDKTPRYYKVLPELVQVFPQAQFIVLLRNPAAVLSSILRTWVKNDWNRFDYFRDDLLSAPQLLTEFIAGSTGRVYTVQYEALVREPIETIRALCEWLALPYHPSLLDYGQHMRPKGRYGDPTGVAKHNRPSVESLNAWLEHARDPQVHHLLSAYLAALGPEQIATMGYRAAELTAQLDGVEQLPGKPSMRWEHLIRHNKPVREQLRLILAGARQGKKPIKTAKQIVRLLVGK
;
A
#
# COMPACT_ATOMS: atom_id res chain seq x y z
N MET A 1 -3.81 -12.29 36.59
CA MET A 1 -3.97 -12.18 35.14
C MET A 1 -3.39 -13.45 34.55
N GLU A 2 -4.21 -14.46 34.28
CA GLU A 2 -3.74 -15.77 33.82
C GLU A 2 -3.11 -15.61 32.43
N THR A 3 -1.81 -15.88 32.36
CA THR A 3 -1.05 -16.02 31.12
C THR A 3 -1.66 -17.18 30.35
N ARG A 4 -2.37 -16.90 29.26
CA ARG A 4 -2.80 -17.96 28.34
C ARG A 4 -1.54 -18.72 27.91
N PRO A 5 -1.44 -20.04 28.16
CA PRO A 5 -0.38 -20.84 27.57
C PRO A 5 -0.51 -20.76 26.05
N ASN A 6 0.59 -20.99 25.35
CA ASN A 6 0.80 -21.11 23.90
C ASN A 6 -0.39 -21.72 23.11
N THR A 7 -1.50 -21.00 23.00
CA THR A 7 -2.69 -21.40 22.24
C THR A 7 -2.47 -21.01 20.79
N ALA A 8 -2.72 -21.94 19.87
CA ALA A 8 -2.76 -21.65 18.45
C ALA A 8 -3.68 -20.44 18.21
N ILE A 9 -3.15 -19.41 17.55
CA ILE A 9 -3.91 -18.21 17.21
C ILE A 9 -5.06 -18.59 16.27
N THR A 10 -6.16 -17.85 16.33
CA THR A 10 -7.28 -17.95 15.39
C THR A 10 -7.26 -16.78 14.41
N ASP A 11 -8.13 -16.77 13.41
CA ASP A 11 -8.20 -15.61 12.50
C ASP A 11 -8.70 -14.33 13.19
N ALA A 12 -9.40 -14.45 14.33
CA ALA A 12 -9.75 -13.30 15.17
C ALA A 12 -8.51 -12.61 15.78
N ASP A 13 -7.36 -13.28 15.81
CA ASP A 13 -6.08 -12.74 16.29
C ASP A 13 -5.25 -12.11 15.16
N LEU A 14 -5.76 -12.12 13.92
CA LEU A 14 -5.12 -11.49 12.76
C LEU A 14 -5.60 -10.06 12.56
N ILE A 15 -4.64 -9.17 12.33
CA ILE A 15 -4.87 -7.77 11.99
C ILE A 15 -4.23 -7.51 10.62
N PHE A 16 -4.99 -7.02 9.66
CA PHE A 16 -4.48 -6.59 8.35
C PHE A 16 -4.42 -5.08 8.29
N LEU A 17 -3.24 -4.51 8.07
CA LEU A 17 -3.07 -3.07 7.81
C LEU A 17 -2.87 -2.83 6.31
N VAL A 18 -3.91 -2.27 5.69
CA VAL A 18 -4.03 -2.08 4.24
C VAL A 18 -4.13 -0.59 3.93
N SER A 19 -3.50 -0.17 2.82
CA SER A 19 -3.44 1.25 2.44
C SER A 19 -2.99 1.42 1.00
N GLN A 20 -3.06 2.63 0.45
CA GLN A 20 -2.17 2.97 -0.65
C GLN A 20 -0.70 2.87 -0.16
N PRO A 21 0.25 2.39 -0.98
CA PRO A 21 1.64 2.58 -0.66
C PRO A 21 1.94 4.07 -0.45
N ARG A 22 2.85 4.40 0.49
CA ARG A 22 3.19 5.78 0.90
C ARG A 22 2.11 6.52 1.71
N ALA A 23 1.02 5.87 2.11
CA ALA A 23 0.02 6.44 3.02
C ALA A 23 0.47 6.53 4.49
N GLY A 24 1.63 5.97 4.86
CA GLY A 24 2.15 6.00 6.24
C GLY A 24 1.94 4.70 7.02
N SER A 25 1.62 3.58 6.35
CA SER A 25 1.35 2.31 7.02
C SER A 25 2.53 1.75 7.79
N THR A 26 3.78 2.03 7.38
CA THR A 26 4.96 1.67 8.18
C THR A 26 5.06 2.46 9.49
N LEU A 27 4.62 3.73 9.53
CA LEU A 27 4.55 4.52 10.77
C LEU A 27 3.55 3.87 11.74
N LEU A 28 2.33 3.61 11.25
CA LEU A 28 1.28 2.99 12.07
C LEU A 28 1.69 1.59 12.55
N GLN A 29 2.29 0.78 11.68
CA GLN A 29 2.86 -0.52 12.06
C GLN A 29 3.90 -0.38 13.17
N SER A 30 4.79 0.61 13.09
CA SER A 30 5.86 0.80 14.09
C SER A 30 5.32 1.22 15.47
N ILE A 31 4.24 2.00 15.48
CA ILE A 31 3.50 2.34 16.71
C ILE A 31 2.88 1.08 17.31
N LEU A 32 2.13 0.32 16.51
CA LEU A 32 1.45 -0.90 16.96
C LEU A 32 2.42 -2.00 17.38
N ALA A 33 3.61 -2.06 16.77
CA ALA A 33 4.69 -2.98 17.15
C ALA A 33 5.23 -2.77 18.56
N GLY A 34 4.92 -1.63 19.21
CA GLY A 34 5.22 -1.39 20.62
C GLY A 34 4.31 -2.15 21.58
N SER A 35 3.17 -2.68 21.10
CA SER A 35 2.26 -3.43 21.94
C SER A 35 2.81 -4.82 22.24
N GLU A 36 2.76 -5.22 23.51
CA GLU A 36 3.14 -6.56 23.92
C GLU A 36 2.19 -7.66 23.44
N ALA A 37 1.05 -7.30 22.86
CA ALA A 37 0.11 -8.25 22.30
C ALA A 37 0.33 -8.53 20.81
N ILE A 38 1.08 -7.67 20.10
CA ILE A 38 1.20 -7.71 18.64
C ILE A 38 2.61 -8.16 18.24
N HIS A 39 2.68 -9.17 17.38
CA HIS A 39 3.83 -9.41 16.53
C HIS A 39 3.58 -8.90 15.12
N THR A 40 4.64 -8.41 14.46
CA THR A 40 4.58 -7.97 13.07
C THR A 40 5.95 -8.08 12.43
N THR A 41 5.99 -8.23 11.11
CA THR A 41 7.21 -8.40 10.33
C THR A 41 7.28 -7.39 9.18
N ALA A 42 8.39 -7.39 8.43
CA ALA A 42 8.40 -6.71 7.15
C ALA A 42 7.29 -7.29 6.25
N GLU A 43 6.84 -6.51 5.26
CA GLU A 43 5.68 -6.86 4.43
C GLU A 43 5.78 -8.31 3.91
N PRO A 44 4.88 -9.24 4.33
CA PRO A 44 4.98 -10.65 3.96
C PRO A 44 4.58 -10.95 2.52
N TRP A 45 3.59 -10.23 1.96
CA TRP A 45 3.07 -10.35 0.59
C TRP A 45 2.52 -11.72 0.16
N PHE A 46 2.67 -12.79 0.95
CA PHE A 46 2.39 -14.15 0.50
C PHE A 46 0.90 -14.42 0.22
N MET A 47 -0.02 -13.68 0.85
CA MET A 47 -1.45 -13.80 0.55
C MET A 47 -1.77 -13.36 -0.88
N LEU A 48 -1.01 -12.44 -1.47
CA LEU A 48 -1.19 -12.09 -2.88
C LEU A 48 -0.89 -13.29 -3.77
N HIS A 49 0.19 -14.03 -3.52
CA HIS A 49 0.53 -15.21 -4.31
C HIS A 49 -0.56 -16.28 -4.23
N ALA A 50 -1.02 -16.61 -3.01
CA ALA A 50 -2.05 -17.60 -2.81
C ALA A 50 -3.38 -17.18 -3.46
N LEU A 51 -3.80 -15.91 -3.32
CA LEU A 51 -5.11 -15.46 -3.82
C LEU A 51 -5.11 -15.14 -5.31
N TYR A 52 -3.97 -14.76 -5.90
CA TYR A 52 -3.85 -14.54 -7.34
C TYR A 52 -3.83 -15.83 -8.17
N ALA A 53 -3.56 -16.99 -7.57
CA ALA A 53 -3.51 -18.25 -8.29
C ALA A 53 -4.83 -18.63 -9.01
N LEU A 54 -5.96 -18.05 -8.56
CA LEU A 54 -7.27 -18.22 -9.21
C LEU A 54 -7.59 -17.16 -10.28
N ARG A 55 -6.70 -16.18 -10.48
CA ARG A 55 -6.90 -15.09 -11.46
C ARG A 55 -6.23 -15.46 -12.78
N GLU A 56 -6.83 -15.06 -13.89
CA GLU A 56 -6.22 -15.25 -15.23
C GLU A 56 -5.24 -14.14 -15.60
N THR A 57 -5.31 -12.99 -14.93
CA THR A 57 -4.51 -11.81 -15.26
C THR A 57 -3.94 -11.14 -14.02
N GLY A 58 -3.01 -10.20 -14.22
CA GLY A 58 -2.47 -9.36 -13.16
C GLY A 58 -1.33 -9.98 -12.35
N HIS A 59 -0.75 -11.10 -12.81
CA HIS A 59 0.48 -11.66 -12.25
C HIS A 59 1.36 -12.25 -13.36
N THR A 60 2.67 -12.34 -13.08
CA THR A 60 3.67 -12.84 -14.03
C THR A 60 4.36 -14.04 -13.40
N ALA A 61 4.45 -15.14 -14.14
CA ALA A 61 5.19 -16.33 -13.77
C ALA A 61 6.06 -16.79 -14.96
N ASP A 62 7.05 -17.64 -14.68
CA ASP A 62 7.91 -18.27 -15.71
C ASP A 62 7.14 -19.34 -16.50
N TYR A 63 6.13 -19.95 -15.88
CA TYR A 63 5.15 -20.82 -16.53
C TYR A 63 3.96 -20.00 -17.05
N ASP A 64 3.13 -20.63 -17.90
CA ASP A 64 1.86 -20.04 -18.35
C ASP A 64 0.86 -19.96 -17.19
N ALA A 65 0.83 -18.78 -16.56
CA ALA A 65 -0.02 -18.46 -15.42
C ALA A 65 -1.52 -18.63 -15.71
N THR A 66 -1.94 -18.32 -16.93
CA THR A 66 -3.35 -18.45 -17.34
C THR A 66 -3.74 -19.92 -17.43
N VAL A 67 -2.92 -20.73 -18.10
CA VAL A 67 -3.14 -22.18 -18.21
C VAL A 67 -3.11 -22.83 -16.82
N ALA A 68 -2.20 -22.43 -15.94
CA ALA A 68 -2.15 -22.94 -14.57
C ALA A 68 -3.40 -22.58 -13.76
N ALA A 69 -3.94 -21.37 -13.93
CA ALA A 69 -5.19 -20.95 -13.29
C ALA A 69 -6.38 -21.79 -13.79
N HIS A 70 -6.47 -22.05 -15.10
CA HIS A 70 -7.50 -22.93 -15.67
C HIS A 70 -7.39 -24.36 -15.15
N ALA A 71 -6.19 -24.94 -15.14
CA ALA A 71 -5.99 -26.29 -14.62
C ALA A 71 -6.33 -26.41 -13.13
N LEU A 72 -6.03 -25.37 -12.33
CA LEU A 72 -6.44 -25.30 -10.93
C LEU A 72 -7.96 -25.21 -10.81
N GLN A 73 -8.62 -24.37 -11.61
CA GLN A 73 -10.08 -24.26 -11.62
C GLN A 73 -10.76 -25.58 -12.03
N ASP A 74 -10.24 -26.28 -13.04
CA ASP A 74 -10.72 -27.60 -13.47
C ASP A 74 -10.61 -28.61 -12.32
N PHE A 75 -9.46 -28.64 -11.63
CA PHE A 75 -9.28 -29.50 -10.47
C PHE A 75 -10.26 -29.16 -9.34
N LEU A 76 -10.42 -27.87 -9.02
CA LEU A 76 -11.39 -27.42 -8.01
C LEU A 76 -12.82 -27.79 -8.41
N GLY A 77 -13.18 -27.77 -9.70
CA GLY A 77 -14.47 -28.22 -10.21
C GLY A 77 -14.76 -29.70 -9.97
N THR A 78 -13.75 -30.51 -9.60
CA THR A 78 -13.95 -31.91 -9.18
C THR A 78 -14.31 -32.05 -7.69
N LEU A 79 -14.18 -30.97 -6.90
CA LEU A 79 -14.45 -30.94 -5.47
C LEU A 79 -15.87 -30.43 -5.20
N THR A 80 -16.52 -30.95 -4.16
CA THR A 80 -17.88 -30.54 -3.77
C THR A 80 -18.01 -29.05 -3.43
N ASP A 81 -16.95 -28.46 -2.87
CA ASP A 81 -16.95 -27.07 -2.40
C ASP A 81 -16.09 -26.15 -3.28
N GLU A 82 -15.61 -26.64 -4.43
CA GLU A 82 -14.87 -25.88 -5.45
C GLU A 82 -13.87 -24.84 -4.87
N ARG A 83 -14.16 -23.54 -5.07
CA ARG A 83 -13.36 -22.40 -4.60
C ARG A 83 -13.29 -22.28 -3.08
N GLU A 84 -14.32 -22.69 -2.35
CA GLU A 84 -14.30 -22.67 -0.89
C GLU A 84 -13.32 -23.70 -0.32
N ALA A 85 -13.13 -24.84 -0.99
CA ALA A 85 -12.07 -25.78 -0.62
C ALA A 85 -10.68 -25.14 -0.77
N TYR A 86 -10.46 -24.35 -1.83
CA TYR A 86 -9.23 -23.60 -2.02
C TYR A 86 -8.99 -22.58 -0.90
N TYR A 87 -10.01 -21.80 -0.54
CA TYR A 87 -9.89 -20.82 0.55
C TYR A 87 -9.61 -21.44 1.90
N ARG A 88 -10.21 -22.61 2.22
CA ARG A 88 -9.85 -23.36 3.43
C ARG A 88 -8.40 -23.80 3.42
N ALA A 89 -7.88 -24.25 2.28
CA ALA A 89 -6.47 -24.63 2.13
C ALA A 89 -5.52 -23.42 2.29
N VAL A 90 -5.86 -22.29 1.65
CA VAL A 90 -5.11 -21.03 1.79
C VAL A 90 -5.12 -20.55 3.24
N ARG A 91 -6.29 -20.62 3.91
CA ARG A 91 -6.43 -20.30 5.33
C ARG A 91 -5.51 -21.18 6.18
N ALA A 92 -5.53 -22.50 5.98
CA ALA A 92 -4.70 -23.42 6.75
C ALA A 92 -3.21 -23.11 6.61
N MET A 93 -2.73 -22.89 5.38
CA MET A 93 -1.34 -22.48 5.12
C MET A 93 -0.99 -21.17 5.83
N ALA A 94 -1.84 -20.15 5.71
CA ALA A 94 -1.57 -18.84 6.31
C ALA A 94 -1.62 -18.86 7.84
N MET A 95 -2.60 -19.57 8.43
CA MET A 95 -2.72 -19.74 9.88
C MET A 95 -1.50 -20.46 10.47
N GLU A 96 -0.92 -21.43 9.75
CA GLU A 96 0.32 -22.06 10.18
C GLU A 96 1.48 -21.06 10.20
N LEU A 97 1.68 -20.30 9.13
CA LEU A 97 2.77 -19.32 9.03
C LEU A 97 2.64 -18.18 10.06
N TYR A 98 1.46 -17.57 10.19
CA TYR A 98 1.22 -16.54 11.19
C TYR A 98 1.31 -17.09 12.61
N GLY A 99 0.76 -18.29 12.83
CA GLY A 99 0.83 -18.98 14.11
C GLY A 99 2.27 -19.25 14.53
N GLN A 100 3.11 -19.76 13.62
CA GLN A 100 4.53 -19.97 13.89
C GLN A 100 5.22 -18.67 14.28
N ALA A 101 5.02 -17.59 13.53
CA ALA A 101 5.62 -16.29 13.83
C ALA A 101 5.20 -15.75 15.21
N CYS A 102 3.91 -15.88 15.57
CA CYS A 102 3.40 -15.53 16.89
C CYS A 102 4.01 -16.37 18.01
N ARG A 103 4.14 -17.69 17.82
CA ARG A 103 4.77 -18.61 18.78
C ARG A 103 6.24 -18.26 19.02
N GLU A 104 7.00 -18.04 17.95
CA GLU A 104 8.42 -17.67 18.04
C GLU A 104 8.64 -16.32 18.71
N ALA A 105 7.72 -15.37 18.50
CA ALA A 105 7.76 -14.06 19.14
C ALA A 105 7.12 -14.02 20.54
N ASN A 106 6.47 -15.11 20.98
CA ASN A 106 5.63 -15.17 22.17
C ASN A 106 4.60 -14.02 22.23
N ARG A 107 3.89 -13.80 21.13
CA ARG A 107 2.83 -12.78 21.01
C ARG A 107 1.52 -13.41 20.55
N PRO A 108 0.36 -13.01 21.10
CA PRO A 108 -0.92 -13.65 20.79
C PRO A 108 -1.55 -13.20 19.48
N ARG A 109 -1.14 -12.08 18.88
CA ARG A 109 -1.74 -11.55 17.65
C ARG A 109 -0.70 -11.24 16.58
N PHE A 110 -1.08 -11.41 15.32
CA PHE A 110 -0.24 -11.06 14.18
C PHE A 110 -0.81 -9.88 13.40
N LEU A 111 0.02 -8.86 13.16
CA LEU A 111 -0.28 -7.75 12.27
C LEU A 111 0.44 -7.95 10.94
N ASP A 112 -0.28 -8.29 9.88
CA ASP A 112 0.23 -8.22 8.51
C ASP A 112 -0.04 -6.82 7.94
N LYS A 113 1.04 -6.06 7.78
CA LYS A 113 1.02 -4.81 7.03
C LYS A 113 1.52 -5.07 5.62
N THR A 114 0.60 -5.13 4.68
CA THR A 114 0.90 -5.17 3.24
C THR A 114 -0.05 -4.21 2.53
N PRO A 115 0.42 -3.01 2.10
CA PRO A 115 -0.46 -1.97 1.55
C PRO A 115 -1.30 -2.50 0.37
N ARG A 116 -0.66 -3.29 -0.51
CA ARG A 116 -1.28 -3.80 -1.74
C ARG A 116 -2.27 -4.94 -1.56
N TYR A 117 -2.57 -5.34 -0.31
CA TYR A 117 -3.71 -6.22 -0.06
C TYR A 117 -5.05 -5.60 -0.47
N TYR A 118 -5.11 -4.29 -0.78
CA TYR A 118 -6.25 -3.67 -1.46
C TYR A 118 -6.67 -4.43 -2.74
N LYS A 119 -5.76 -5.19 -3.36
CA LYS A 119 -6.03 -6.00 -4.56
C LYS A 119 -6.83 -7.29 -4.27
N VAL A 120 -6.89 -7.75 -3.02
CA VAL A 120 -7.46 -9.05 -2.62
C VAL A 120 -8.30 -8.96 -1.34
N LEU A 121 -8.82 -7.77 -1.01
CA LEU A 121 -9.62 -7.54 0.20
C LEU A 121 -10.85 -8.45 0.29
N PRO A 122 -11.67 -8.62 -0.77
CA PRO A 122 -12.83 -9.51 -0.72
C PRO A 122 -12.44 -10.95 -0.38
N GLU A 123 -11.37 -11.46 -1.01
CA GLU A 123 -10.88 -12.81 -0.77
C GLU A 123 -10.27 -12.95 0.63
N LEU A 124 -9.58 -11.93 1.16
CA LEU A 124 -9.08 -11.94 2.54
C LEU A 124 -10.20 -12.06 3.57
N VAL A 125 -11.34 -11.39 3.35
CA VAL A 125 -12.53 -11.53 4.23
C VAL A 125 -13.12 -12.94 4.16
N GLN A 126 -13.15 -13.56 2.98
CA GLN A 126 -13.61 -14.94 2.82
C GLN A 126 -12.68 -15.93 3.52
N VAL A 127 -11.37 -15.76 3.38
CA VAL A 127 -10.36 -16.62 4.02
C VAL A 127 -10.31 -16.40 5.54
N PHE A 128 -10.47 -15.17 6.01
CA PHE A 128 -10.38 -14.77 7.41
C PHE A 128 -11.61 -13.97 7.87
N PRO A 129 -12.78 -14.61 8.01
CA PRO A 129 -14.01 -13.91 8.35
C PRO A 129 -13.92 -13.17 9.68
N GLN A 130 -13.13 -13.64 10.65
CA GLN A 130 -13.02 -12.98 11.96
C GLN A 130 -11.87 -11.98 12.08
N ALA A 131 -11.01 -11.84 11.05
CA ALA A 131 -9.89 -10.91 11.10
C ALA A 131 -10.32 -9.45 11.17
N GLN A 132 -9.47 -8.64 11.79
CA GLN A 132 -9.64 -7.21 11.89
C GLN A 132 -8.84 -6.51 10.78
N PHE A 133 -9.41 -5.47 10.18
CA PHE A 133 -8.77 -4.72 9.10
C PHE A 133 -8.64 -3.25 9.49
N ILE A 134 -7.42 -2.74 9.40
CA ILE A 134 -7.13 -1.32 9.52
C ILE A 134 -6.90 -0.77 8.11
N VAL A 135 -7.71 0.19 7.70
CA VAL A 135 -7.55 0.89 6.43
C VAL A 135 -6.96 2.26 6.69
N LEU A 136 -5.73 2.49 6.21
CA LEU A 136 -5.08 3.78 6.34
C LEU A 136 -5.23 4.59 5.05
N LEU A 137 -5.85 5.75 5.18
CA LEU A 137 -6.01 6.74 4.11
C LEU A 137 -5.10 7.94 4.35
N ARG A 138 -4.73 8.61 3.26
CA ARG A 138 -3.86 9.80 3.26
C ARG A 138 -4.26 10.71 2.10
N ASN A 139 -4.01 12.02 2.24
CA ASN A 139 -4.21 12.99 1.17
C ASN A 139 -3.60 12.46 -0.15
N PRO A 140 -4.41 12.28 -1.22
CA PRO A 140 -3.96 11.67 -2.47
C PRO A 140 -2.81 12.47 -3.12
N ALA A 141 -2.81 13.80 -3.03
CA ALA A 141 -1.73 14.64 -3.54
C ALA A 141 -0.40 14.35 -2.83
N ALA A 142 -0.45 14.11 -1.51
CA ALA A 142 0.72 13.74 -0.72
C ALA A 142 1.24 12.34 -1.09
N VAL A 143 0.35 11.39 -1.36
CA VAL A 143 0.71 10.04 -1.83
C VAL A 143 1.42 10.11 -3.18
N LEU A 144 0.84 10.77 -4.19
CA LEU A 144 1.48 10.91 -5.51
C LEU A 144 2.84 11.61 -5.39
N SER A 145 2.90 12.72 -4.66
CA SER A 145 4.15 13.45 -4.46
C SER A 145 5.24 12.59 -3.78
N SER A 146 4.86 11.71 -2.85
CA SER A 146 5.78 10.76 -2.21
C SER A 146 6.28 9.68 -3.18
N ILE A 147 5.39 9.12 -4.01
CA ILE A 147 5.75 8.15 -5.06
C ILE A 147 6.74 8.77 -6.05
N LEU A 148 6.46 9.99 -6.52
CA LEU A 148 7.30 10.71 -7.48
C LEU A 148 8.71 10.93 -6.93
N ARG A 149 8.84 11.42 -5.69
CA ARG A 149 10.15 11.69 -5.06
C ARG A 149 10.93 10.42 -4.70
N THR A 150 10.24 9.37 -4.28
CA THR A 150 10.92 8.19 -3.71
C THR A 150 11.28 7.17 -4.79
N TRP A 151 10.36 6.90 -5.72
CA TRP A 151 10.43 5.74 -6.59
C TRP A 151 10.58 6.08 -8.07
N VAL A 152 9.88 7.12 -8.53
CA VAL A 152 9.99 7.57 -9.92
C VAL A 152 11.31 8.32 -10.12
N LYS A 153 11.62 9.34 -9.30
CA LYS A 153 12.89 10.11 -9.37
C LYS A 153 13.25 10.51 -10.80
N ASN A 154 12.29 11.05 -11.55
CA ASN A 154 12.39 11.42 -12.96
C ASN A 154 12.57 10.24 -13.95
N ASP A 155 12.57 8.98 -13.51
CA ASP A 155 12.48 7.81 -14.39
C ASP A 155 11.02 7.49 -14.72
N TRP A 156 10.46 8.26 -15.65
CA TRP A 156 9.04 8.21 -16.02
C TRP A 156 8.53 6.84 -16.48
N ASN A 157 9.41 5.93 -16.94
CA ASN A 157 9.02 4.54 -17.25
C ASN A 157 8.54 3.77 -16.03
N ARG A 158 8.98 4.16 -14.84
CA ARG A 158 8.58 3.51 -13.58
C ARG A 158 7.19 3.92 -13.13
N PHE A 159 6.63 5.00 -13.69
CA PHE A 159 5.35 5.53 -13.26
C PHE A 159 4.23 4.50 -13.39
N ASP A 160 4.25 3.72 -14.48
CA ASP A 160 3.24 2.71 -14.80
C ASP A 160 3.08 1.65 -13.69
N TYR A 161 4.16 1.31 -13.00
CA TYR A 161 4.15 0.37 -11.88
C TYR A 161 3.27 0.84 -10.71
N PHE A 162 3.06 2.14 -10.56
CA PHE A 162 2.27 2.75 -9.49
C PHE A 162 0.87 3.18 -9.96
N ARG A 163 0.49 2.89 -11.21
CA ARG A 163 -0.80 3.29 -11.77
C ARG A 163 -1.96 2.79 -10.92
N ASP A 164 -1.98 1.49 -10.62
CA ASP A 164 -3.04 0.89 -9.81
C ASP A 164 -3.02 1.39 -8.36
N ASP A 165 -1.84 1.68 -7.81
CA ASP A 165 -1.70 2.26 -6.47
C ASP A 165 -2.34 3.66 -6.39
N LEU A 166 -2.38 4.38 -7.52
CA LEU A 166 -2.92 5.73 -7.63
C LEU A 166 -4.40 5.74 -8.02
N LEU A 167 -4.80 4.89 -8.97
CA LEU A 167 -6.12 4.96 -9.60
C LEU A 167 -7.10 3.90 -9.11
N SER A 168 -6.64 2.68 -8.81
CA SER A 168 -7.52 1.60 -8.38
C SER A 168 -7.59 1.49 -6.85
N ALA A 169 -6.48 1.72 -6.16
CA ALA A 169 -6.40 1.57 -4.72
C ALA A 169 -7.36 2.52 -3.96
N PRO A 170 -7.50 3.82 -4.29
CA PRO A 170 -8.47 4.69 -3.61
C PRO A 170 -9.88 4.13 -3.62
N GLN A 171 -10.36 3.73 -4.81
CA GLN A 171 -11.67 3.17 -5.01
C GLN A 171 -11.87 1.88 -4.22
N LEU A 172 -10.98 0.90 -4.41
CA LEU A 172 -11.07 -0.41 -3.74
C LEU A 172 -11.03 -0.29 -2.20
N LEU A 173 -10.24 0.65 -1.67
CA LEU A 173 -10.19 0.90 -0.23
C LEU A 173 -11.49 1.54 0.27
N THR A 174 -12.02 2.54 -0.43
CA THR A 174 -13.27 3.20 -0.02
C THR A 174 -14.49 2.30 -0.17
N GLU A 175 -14.54 1.46 -1.21
CA GLU A 175 -15.58 0.44 -1.38
C GLU A 175 -15.53 -0.59 -0.25
N PHE A 176 -14.32 -1.03 0.12
CA PHE A 176 -14.15 -1.96 1.24
C PHE A 176 -14.59 -1.36 2.58
N ILE A 177 -14.28 -0.08 2.84
CA ILE A 177 -14.76 0.62 4.02
C ILE A 177 -16.30 0.67 4.02
N ALA A 178 -16.90 1.09 2.90
CA ALA A 178 -18.35 1.26 2.78
C ALA A 178 -19.14 -0.05 2.92
N GLY A 179 -18.57 -1.17 2.48
CA GLY A 179 -19.20 -2.50 2.57
C GLY A 179 -19.01 -3.23 3.90
N SER A 180 -18.30 -2.64 4.87
CA SER A 180 -17.86 -3.34 6.09
C SER A 180 -18.86 -3.33 7.24
N THR A 181 -18.82 -4.37 8.10
CA THR A 181 -19.78 -4.60 9.20
C THR A 181 -19.12 -4.55 10.60
N GLY A 182 -18.19 -3.62 10.82
CA GLY A 182 -17.58 -3.34 12.14
C GLY A 182 -16.21 -3.99 12.40
N ARG A 183 -15.70 -4.81 11.46
CA ARG A 183 -14.32 -5.36 11.48
C ARG A 183 -13.31 -4.53 10.70
N VAL A 184 -13.72 -3.36 10.22
CA VAL A 184 -12.85 -2.41 9.53
C VAL A 184 -12.77 -1.12 10.35
N TYR A 185 -11.55 -0.64 10.59
CA TYR A 185 -11.29 0.65 11.21
C TYR A 185 -10.47 1.53 10.28
N THR A 186 -10.97 2.74 10.02
CA THR A 186 -10.29 3.70 9.16
C THR A 186 -9.41 4.62 9.98
N VAL A 187 -8.14 4.73 9.60
CA VAL A 187 -7.21 5.71 10.15
C VAL A 187 -6.93 6.76 9.07
N GLN A 188 -7.04 8.03 9.42
CA GLN A 188 -6.54 9.12 8.60
C GLN A 188 -5.10 9.46 8.99
N TYR A 189 -4.18 9.44 8.02
CA TYR A 189 -2.78 9.76 8.26
C TYR A 189 -2.60 11.14 8.89
N GLU A 190 -3.37 12.13 8.47
CA GLU A 190 -3.31 13.49 9.00
C GLU A 190 -3.69 13.55 10.48
N ALA A 191 -4.70 12.80 10.91
CA ALA A 191 -5.08 12.67 12.32
C ALA A 191 -3.98 11.92 13.10
N LEU A 192 -3.44 10.83 12.54
CA LEU A 192 -2.37 10.04 13.15
C LEU A 192 -1.13 10.89 13.51
N VAL A 193 -0.79 11.92 12.72
CA VAL A 193 0.39 12.76 12.99
C VAL A 193 0.07 14.08 13.71
N ARG A 194 -1.15 14.62 13.60
CA ARG A 194 -1.57 15.85 14.31
C ARG A 194 -2.05 15.54 15.73
N GLU A 195 -2.80 14.47 15.88
CA GLU A 195 -3.48 14.06 17.11
C GLU A 195 -3.14 12.59 17.44
N PRO A 196 -1.84 12.25 17.58
CA PRO A 196 -1.40 10.86 17.70
C PRO A 196 -1.95 10.16 18.95
N ILE A 197 -2.13 10.89 20.06
CA ILE A 197 -2.63 10.32 21.31
C ILE A 197 -4.08 9.85 21.13
N GLU A 198 -4.96 10.72 20.66
CA GLU A 198 -6.38 10.41 20.48
C GLU A 198 -6.58 9.34 19.40
N THR A 199 -5.87 9.48 18.27
CA THR A 199 -5.95 8.51 17.16
C THR A 199 -5.53 7.10 17.60
N ILE A 200 -4.41 6.97 18.31
CA ILE A 200 -3.90 5.66 18.75
C ILE A 200 -4.71 5.09 19.91
N ARG A 201 -5.20 5.94 20.84
CA ARG A 201 -6.09 5.49 21.92
C ARG A 201 -7.37 4.89 21.37
N ALA A 202 -8.03 5.59 20.44
CA ALA A 202 -9.27 5.10 19.80
C ALA A 202 -9.03 3.80 19.00
N LEU A 203 -7.89 3.69 18.30
CA LEU A 203 -7.52 2.46 17.60
C LEU A 203 -7.26 1.30 18.57
N CYS A 204 -6.56 1.54 19.68
CA CYS A 204 -6.33 0.54 20.72
C CYS A 204 -7.65 0.05 21.33
N GLU A 205 -8.57 0.97 21.63
CA GLU A 205 -9.91 0.63 22.14
C GLU A 205 -10.66 -0.28 21.15
N TRP A 206 -10.70 0.09 19.86
CA TRP A 206 -11.34 -0.73 18.84
C TRP A 206 -10.68 -2.11 18.66
N LEU A 207 -9.35 -2.19 18.78
CA LEU A 207 -8.61 -3.45 18.78
C LEU A 207 -8.77 -4.24 20.10
N ALA A 208 -9.44 -3.70 21.11
CA ALA A 208 -9.47 -4.24 22.47
C ALA A 208 -8.05 -4.50 23.02
N LEU A 209 -7.18 -3.50 22.89
CA LEU A 209 -5.80 -3.48 23.39
C LEU A 209 -5.61 -2.37 24.43
N PRO A 210 -4.78 -2.58 25.46
CA PRO A 210 -4.42 -1.49 26.37
C PRO A 210 -3.59 -0.43 25.64
N TYR A 211 -3.99 0.82 25.81
CA TYR A 211 -3.19 1.96 25.37
C TYR A 211 -2.07 2.26 26.37
N HIS A 212 -0.84 2.40 25.86
CA HIS A 212 0.29 2.92 26.62
C HIS A 212 0.91 4.12 25.90
N PRO A 213 1.27 5.21 26.60
CA PRO A 213 1.89 6.38 25.98
C PRO A 213 3.19 6.06 25.22
N SER A 214 3.92 5.04 25.66
CA SER A 214 5.15 4.55 25.02
C SER A 214 4.93 4.05 23.59
N LEU A 215 3.70 3.69 23.19
CA LEU A 215 3.39 3.30 21.82
C LEU A 215 3.79 4.40 20.81
N LEU A 216 3.76 5.66 21.22
CA LEU A 216 4.15 6.79 20.37
C LEU A 216 5.66 6.97 20.23
N ASP A 217 6.46 6.35 21.10
CA ASP A 217 7.93 6.34 21.08
C ASP A 217 8.48 5.21 20.18
N TYR A 218 7.90 5.05 18.99
CA TYR A 218 8.20 3.92 18.10
C TYR A 218 9.66 3.81 17.66
N GLY A 219 10.44 4.88 17.78
CA GLY A 219 11.88 4.85 17.54
C GLY A 219 12.63 3.90 18.48
N GLN A 220 12.07 3.62 19.66
CA GLN A 220 12.62 2.71 20.66
C GLN A 220 12.14 1.26 20.49
N HIS A 221 11.14 1.02 19.65
CA HIS A 221 10.60 -0.32 19.43
C HIS A 221 11.47 -1.13 18.47
N MET A 222 11.41 -2.46 18.58
CA MET A 222 12.05 -3.33 17.62
C MET A 222 11.43 -3.13 16.23
N ARG A 223 12.25 -2.71 15.27
CA ARG A 223 11.80 -2.55 13.89
C ARG A 223 11.66 -3.92 13.23
N PRO A 224 10.59 -4.15 12.46
CA PRO A 224 10.47 -5.37 11.68
C PRO A 224 11.67 -5.52 10.73
N LYS A 225 12.33 -6.68 10.77
CA LYS A 225 13.48 -6.98 9.88
C LYS A 225 12.96 -7.42 8.51
N GLY A 226 13.51 -6.85 7.44
CA GLY A 226 13.26 -7.30 6.07
C GLY A 226 13.57 -6.24 5.01
N ARG A 227 13.35 -6.61 3.74
CA ARG A 227 13.66 -5.75 2.57
C ARG A 227 12.57 -4.73 2.26
N TYR A 228 11.33 -5.03 2.63
CA TYR A 228 10.15 -4.24 2.28
C TYR A 228 9.61 -3.47 3.48
N GLY A 229 9.07 -2.28 3.24
CA GLY A 229 8.65 -1.31 4.25
C GLY A 229 9.08 0.11 3.88
N ASP A 230 9.22 0.98 4.89
CA ASP A 230 9.79 2.30 4.71
C ASP A 230 11.21 2.37 5.29
N PRO A 231 12.26 2.12 4.48
CA PRO A 231 13.63 2.09 4.98
C PRO A 231 14.18 3.47 5.36
N THR A 232 13.47 4.57 5.05
CA THR A 232 14.02 5.93 5.15
C THR A 232 13.16 6.95 5.87
N GLY A 233 11.82 6.92 5.75
CA GLY A 233 10.96 7.93 6.38
C GLY A 233 10.80 7.72 7.88
N VAL A 234 10.40 6.51 8.28
CA VAL A 234 10.22 6.14 9.70
C VAL A 234 11.53 6.23 10.51
N ALA A 235 12.69 6.08 9.87
CA ALA A 235 13.97 6.20 10.56
C ALA A 235 14.34 7.64 10.96
N LYS A 236 13.68 8.67 10.41
CA LYS A 236 14.02 10.07 10.65
C LYS A 236 13.46 10.63 11.95
N HIS A 237 12.41 10.00 12.48
CA HIS A 237 11.74 10.46 13.69
C HIS A 237 11.59 9.30 14.66
N ASN A 238 11.54 9.61 15.94
CA ASN A 238 11.26 8.63 16.99
C ASN A 238 9.79 8.65 17.45
N ARG A 239 9.02 9.64 16.97
CA ARG A 239 7.62 9.91 17.29
C ARG A 239 6.88 10.40 16.02
N PRO A 240 5.53 10.40 15.99
CA PRO A 240 4.77 10.95 14.87
C PRO A 240 5.14 12.41 14.60
N SER A 241 5.28 12.79 13.32
CA SER A 241 5.70 14.13 12.90
C SER A 241 4.83 14.68 11.78
N VAL A 242 4.50 15.96 11.88
CA VAL A 242 3.70 16.71 10.91
C VAL A 242 4.51 17.24 9.71
N GLU A 243 5.83 17.10 9.71
CA GLU A 243 6.74 17.67 8.68
C GLU A 243 6.36 17.26 7.25
N SER A 244 5.82 16.05 7.08
CA SER A 244 5.47 15.53 5.75
C SER A 244 4.10 15.97 5.24
N LEU A 245 3.29 16.68 6.04
CA LEU A 245 1.92 17.05 5.68
C LEU A 245 1.88 17.97 4.47
N ASN A 246 2.70 19.02 4.46
CA ASN A 246 2.71 20.04 3.41
C ASN A 246 3.85 19.86 2.40
N ALA A 247 4.66 18.81 2.55
CA ALA A 247 5.80 18.56 1.68
C ALA A 247 5.40 18.39 0.21
N TRP A 248 4.13 18.08 -0.10
CA TRP A 248 3.66 17.97 -1.48
C TRP A 248 3.47 19.32 -2.16
N LEU A 249 3.13 20.37 -1.41
CA LEU A 249 3.03 21.75 -1.92
C LEU A 249 4.40 22.28 -2.35
N GLU A 250 5.43 22.07 -1.54
CA GLU A 250 6.80 22.42 -1.92
C GLU A 250 7.27 21.67 -3.17
N HIS A 251 6.87 20.41 -3.32
CA HIS A 251 7.18 19.64 -4.52
C HIS A 251 6.40 20.13 -5.74
N ALA A 252 5.18 20.62 -5.56
CA ALA A 252 4.33 21.18 -6.60
C ALA A 252 4.84 22.52 -7.16
N ARG A 253 5.90 23.10 -6.58
CA ARG A 253 6.62 24.23 -7.20
C ARG A 253 7.31 23.81 -8.50
N ASP A 254 7.64 22.53 -8.67
CA ASP A 254 8.12 22.00 -9.95
C ASP A 254 6.94 21.89 -10.95
N PRO A 255 7.03 22.50 -12.15
CA PRO A 255 5.92 22.49 -13.12
C PRO A 255 5.48 21.09 -13.56
N GLN A 256 6.41 20.13 -13.66
CA GLN A 256 6.07 18.75 -14.01
C GLN A 256 5.28 18.08 -12.89
N VAL A 257 5.65 18.31 -11.64
CA VAL A 257 4.94 17.76 -10.48
C VAL A 257 3.57 18.40 -10.34
N HIS A 258 3.48 19.73 -10.48
CA HIS A 258 2.20 20.46 -10.45
C HIS A 258 1.22 19.87 -11.46
N HIS A 259 1.66 19.73 -12.72
CA HIS A 259 0.86 19.15 -13.80
C HIS A 259 0.32 17.77 -13.43
N LEU A 260 1.17 16.90 -12.87
CA LEU A 260 0.75 15.54 -12.50
C LEU A 260 -0.18 15.51 -11.30
N LEU A 261 0.00 16.39 -10.30
CA LEU A 261 -0.90 16.51 -9.17
C LEU A 261 -2.28 16.99 -9.61
N SER A 262 -2.34 18.03 -10.43
CA SER A 262 -3.59 18.57 -10.97
C SER A 262 -4.35 17.51 -11.77
N ALA A 263 -3.65 16.84 -12.70
CA ALA A 263 -4.24 15.77 -13.50
C ALA A 263 -4.68 14.56 -12.67
N TYR A 264 -3.94 14.21 -11.61
CA TYR A 264 -4.31 13.11 -10.73
C TYR A 264 -5.55 13.42 -9.89
N LEU A 265 -5.63 14.62 -9.29
CA LEU A 265 -6.81 15.04 -8.53
C LEU A 265 -8.05 15.08 -9.44
N ALA A 266 -7.90 15.58 -10.67
CA ALA A 266 -8.96 15.54 -11.67
C ALA A 266 -9.36 14.10 -12.05
N ALA A 267 -8.40 13.19 -12.19
CA ALA A 267 -8.65 11.79 -12.52
C ALA A 267 -9.36 11.00 -11.40
N LEU A 268 -9.09 11.32 -10.13
CA LEU A 268 -9.87 10.78 -9.01
C LEU A 268 -11.29 11.35 -9.00
N GLY A 269 -11.43 12.64 -9.28
CA GLY A 269 -12.70 13.35 -9.23
C GLY A 269 -13.16 13.67 -7.80
N PRO A 270 -14.13 14.59 -7.66
CA PRO A 270 -14.54 15.12 -6.36
C PRO A 270 -15.21 14.08 -5.46
N GLU A 271 -15.97 13.15 -6.04
CA GLU A 271 -16.68 12.11 -5.30
C GLU A 271 -15.71 11.14 -4.62
N GLN A 272 -14.75 10.59 -5.37
CA GLN A 272 -13.74 9.69 -4.81
C GLN A 272 -12.86 10.37 -3.74
N ILE A 273 -12.54 11.65 -3.92
CA ILE A 273 -11.77 12.40 -2.93
C ILE A 273 -12.61 12.61 -1.65
N ALA A 274 -13.92 12.85 -1.79
CA ALA A 274 -14.83 12.98 -0.67
C ALA A 274 -15.02 11.67 0.10
N THR A 275 -15.13 10.52 -0.60
CA THR A 275 -15.22 9.20 0.06
C THR A 275 -13.95 8.83 0.81
N MET A 276 -12.80 9.36 0.40
CA MET A 276 -11.54 9.25 1.16
C MET A 276 -11.48 10.19 2.38
N GLY A 277 -12.46 11.07 2.57
CA GLY A 277 -12.52 12.03 3.68
C GLY A 277 -11.82 13.37 3.44
N TYR A 278 -11.61 13.77 2.18
CA TYR A 278 -10.99 15.04 1.80
C TYR A 278 -11.93 15.92 0.97
N ARG A 279 -11.68 17.23 0.93
CA ARG A 279 -12.43 18.15 0.05
C ARG A 279 -11.63 18.44 -1.21
N ALA A 280 -12.12 17.97 -2.37
CA ALA A 280 -11.44 18.19 -3.65
C ALA A 280 -11.20 19.68 -3.95
N ALA A 281 -12.17 20.55 -3.66
CA ALA A 281 -12.03 21.99 -3.83
C ALA A 281 -10.89 22.59 -2.99
N GLU A 282 -10.64 22.09 -1.78
CA GLU A 282 -9.49 22.56 -0.97
C GLU A 282 -8.18 22.10 -1.56
N LEU A 283 -8.08 20.83 -1.93
CA LEU A 283 -6.84 20.28 -2.49
C LEU A 283 -6.46 20.99 -3.79
N THR A 284 -7.43 21.26 -4.66
CA THR A 284 -7.23 22.03 -5.89
C THR A 284 -6.86 23.48 -5.58
N ALA A 285 -7.57 24.17 -4.69
CA ALA A 285 -7.24 25.56 -4.33
C ALA A 285 -5.85 25.70 -3.70
N GLN A 286 -5.45 24.74 -2.86
CA GLN A 286 -4.10 24.68 -2.29
C GLN A 286 -3.03 24.49 -3.36
N LEU A 287 -3.28 23.60 -4.34
CA LEU A 287 -2.37 23.35 -5.45
C LEU A 287 -2.26 24.57 -6.38
N ASP A 288 -3.39 25.17 -6.76
CA ASP A 288 -3.45 26.35 -7.64
C ASP A 288 -2.77 27.57 -7.01
N GLY A 289 -2.78 27.67 -5.68
CA GLY A 289 -2.07 28.70 -4.92
C GLY A 289 -0.54 28.53 -4.85
N VAL A 290 0.02 27.43 -5.35
CA VAL A 290 1.48 27.20 -5.34
C VAL A 290 2.16 28.02 -6.42
N GLU A 291 3.09 28.89 -6.02
CA GLU A 291 3.98 29.59 -6.94
C GLU A 291 4.97 28.62 -7.61
N GLN A 292 4.79 28.41 -8.91
CA GLN A 292 5.62 27.51 -9.70
C GLN A 292 6.96 28.14 -10.10
N LEU A 293 8.00 27.31 -10.13
CA LEU A 293 9.29 27.65 -10.71
C LEU A 293 9.17 27.79 -12.25
N PRO A 294 10.05 28.55 -12.91
CA PRO A 294 10.06 28.65 -14.36
C PRO A 294 10.26 27.28 -15.03
N GLY A 295 9.48 26.99 -16.07
CA GLY A 295 9.60 25.76 -16.83
C GLY A 295 8.26 25.31 -17.42
N LYS A 296 8.28 24.16 -18.10
CA LYS A 296 7.06 23.50 -18.61
C LYS A 296 7.14 21.99 -18.35
N PRO A 297 6.00 21.33 -18.12
CA PRO A 297 5.96 19.87 -18.00
C PRO A 297 6.56 19.19 -19.22
N SER A 298 7.47 18.24 -19.00
CA SER A 298 8.10 17.44 -20.04
C SER A 298 7.27 16.22 -20.48
N MET A 299 6.44 15.73 -19.55
CA MET A 299 5.59 14.56 -19.65
C MET A 299 4.15 14.95 -19.34
N ARG A 300 3.23 14.49 -20.19
CA ARG A 300 1.79 14.63 -19.93
C ARG A 300 1.27 13.41 -19.18
N TRP A 301 0.19 13.61 -18.44
CA TRP A 301 -0.42 12.59 -17.59
C TRP A 301 -0.90 11.40 -18.42
N GLU A 302 -1.55 11.67 -19.54
CA GLU A 302 -2.15 10.67 -20.42
C GLU A 302 -1.10 9.69 -20.96
N HIS A 303 0.12 10.18 -21.20
CA HIS A 303 1.24 9.33 -21.63
C HIS A 303 1.78 8.42 -20.52
N LEU A 304 1.57 8.78 -19.25
CA LEU A 304 2.08 8.01 -18.11
C LEU A 304 1.09 6.92 -17.70
N ILE A 305 -0.22 7.19 -17.78
CA ILE A 305 -1.26 6.27 -17.30
C ILE A 305 -1.79 5.27 -18.34
N ARG A 306 -1.33 5.36 -19.59
CA ARG A 306 -1.77 4.49 -20.68
C ARG A 306 -1.24 3.06 -20.52
N HIS A 307 -2.11 2.06 -20.63
CA HIS A 307 -1.74 0.65 -20.72
C HIS A 307 -1.12 0.32 -22.08
N ASN A 308 -0.19 -0.65 -22.13
CA ASN A 308 0.43 -1.16 -23.36
C ASN A 308 0.99 -0.04 -24.27
N LYS A 309 1.81 0.84 -23.68
CA LYS A 309 2.41 1.98 -24.38
C LYS A 309 3.19 1.51 -25.63
N PRO A 310 3.01 2.12 -26.81
CA PRO A 310 3.83 1.79 -27.98
C PRO A 310 5.33 2.01 -27.72
N VAL A 311 6.19 1.25 -28.42
CA VAL A 311 7.67 1.34 -28.30
C VAL A 311 8.17 2.78 -28.39
N ARG A 312 7.63 3.59 -29.31
CA ARG A 312 7.97 5.02 -29.47
C ARG A 312 7.69 5.84 -28.19
N GLU A 313 6.60 5.55 -27.50
CA GLU A 313 6.22 6.23 -26.26
C GLU A 313 7.12 5.77 -25.10
N GLN A 314 7.44 4.49 -25.03
CA GLN A 314 8.41 3.96 -24.06
C GLN A 314 9.82 4.57 -24.27
N LEU A 315 10.29 4.70 -25.53
CA LEU A 315 11.54 5.41 -25.84
C LEU A 315 11.50 6.87 -25.40
N ARG A 316 10.38 7.57 -25.64
CA ARG A 316 10.20 8.96 -25.20
C ARG A 316 10.33 9.10 -23.68
N LEU A 317 9.74 8.18 -22.92
CA LEU A 317 9.83 8.12 -21.46
C LEU A 317 11.26 7.85 -20.98
N ILE A 318 11.98 6.92 -21.61
CA ILE A 318 13.41 6.64 -21.33
C ILE A 318 14.27 7.89 -21.55
N LEU A 319 14.09 8.57 -22.68
CA LEU A 319 14.87 9.76 -23.03
C LEU A 319 14.53 10.97 -22.14
N ALA A 320 13.26 11.17 -21.80
CA ALA A 320 12.83 12.21 -20.88
C ALA A 320 13.51 12.05 -19.51
N GLY A 321 13.55 10.82 -18.98
CA GLY A 321 14.26 10.55 -17.74
C GLY A 321 15.78 10.66 -17.84
N ALA A 322 16.37 10.51 -19.04
CA ALA A 322 17.80 10.70 -19.24
C ALA A 322 18.23 12.16 -19.17
N ARG A 323 17.42 13.08 -19.73
CA ARG A 323 17.67 14.53 -19.71
C ARG A 323 17.68 15.15 -18.30
N GLN A 324 17.13 14.46 -17.30
CA GLN A 324 17.02 14.91 -15.92
C GLN A 324 17.96 14.17 -14.94
N GLY A 325 19.06 13.57 -15.44
CA GLY A 325 20.19 13.14 -14.58
C GLY A 325 20.52 11.64 -14.53
N LYS A 326 20.17 10.82 -15.54
CA LYS A 326 20.63 9.41 -15.59
C LYS A 326 22.04 9.27 -16.18
N LYS A 327 22.79 8.26 -15.68
CA LYS A 327 24.05 7.80 -16.28
C LYS A 327 23.80 7.19 -17.69
N PRO A 328 24.55 7.59 -18.74
CA PRO A 328 24.32 7.19 -20.13
C PRO A 328 24.18 5.67 -20.37
N ILE A 329 24.98 4.87 -19.66
CA ILE A 329 25.04 3.41 -19.80
C ILE A 329 23.71 2.72 -19.43
N LYS A 330 23.01 3.22 -18.40
CA LYS A 330 21.74 2.62 -17.96
C LYS A 330 20.62 2.89 -18.97
N THR A 331 20.62 4.09 -19.55
CA THR A 331 19.71 4.50 -20.61
C THR A 331 19.94 3.66 -21.87
N ALA A 332 21.19 3.45 -22.28
CA ALA A 332 21.53 2.61 -23.42
C ALA A 332 21.05 1.16 -23.23
N LYS A 333 21.25 0.56 -22.05
CA LYS A 333 20.74 -0.78 -21.74
C LYS A 333 19.21 -0.85 -21.82
N GLN A 334 18.50 0.15 -21.29
CA GLN A 334 17.03 0.20 -21.37
C GLN A 334 16.54 0.27 -22.83
N ILE A 335 17.18 1.09 -23.67
CA ILE A 335 16.85 1.21 -25.10
C ILE A 335 17.12 -0.11 -25.84
N VAL A 336 18.27 -0.75 -25.60
CA VAL A 336 18.61 -2.03 -26.25
C VAL A 336 17.61 -3.12 -25.89
N ARG A 337 17.25 -3.27 -24.60
CA ARG A 337 16.22 -4.25 -24.19
C ARG A 337 14.88 -4.02 -24.91
N LEU A 338 14.48 -2.76 -25.00
CA LEU A 338 13.23 -2.36 -25.63
C LEU A 338 13.16 -2.67 -27.12
N LEU A 339 14.28 -2.51 -27.83
CA LEU A 339 14.38 -2.74 -29.27
C LEU A 339 14.62 -4.21 -29.63
N VAL A 340 15.28 -4.97 -28.74
CA VAL A 340 15.72 -6.35 -28.99
C VAL A 340 14.80 -7.38 -28.31
N GLY A 341 13.88 -6.96 -27.44
CA GLY A 341 12.91 -7.84 -26.78
C GLY A 341 13.52 -8.82 -25.77
N LYS A 342 14.72 -8.51 -25.23
CA LYS A 342 15.47 -9.34 -24.27
C LYS A 342 15.74 -8.64 -22.95
#